data_AF-A0A0U1HPJ9-F1
#
_entry.id   AF-A0A0U1HPJ9-F1
#
_cell.length_a   1.000
_cell.length_b   1.000
_cell.length_c   1.000
_cell.angle_alpha   90.00
_cell.angle_beta   90.00
_cell.angle_gamma   90.00
#
_symmetry.space_group_name_H-M   'P 1'
#
loop_
_entity.id
_entity.type
_entity.pdbx_description
1 polymer ?
#
loop_
_entity_poly.entity_id
_entity_poly.type
_entity_poly.pdbx_seq_one_letter_code
_entity_poly.pdbx_strand_id
1 'polypeptide(L)' 'MEISFITLMKALIGGAGAGFAMTGGLSFLIPTLTITPPLAFTFAAIGGVLIAGAYLRKVLVT' A
#
# COMPACT_ATOMS: atom_id res chain seq x y z
N MET A 1 15.93 16.81 3.97
CA MET A 1 16.32 15.50 3.38
C MET A 1 15.96 15.52 1.90
N GLU A 2 16.83 15.16 0.97
CA GLU A 2 16.48 15.18 -0.46
C GLU A 2 15.44 14.08 -0.77
N ILE A 3 14.35 14.44 -1.44
CA ILE A 3 13.32 13.49 -1.88
C ILE A 3 13.92 12.63 -3.00
N SER A 4 14.42 11.44 -2.67
CA SER A 4 14.78 10.45 -3.68
C SER A 4 13.52 9.86 -4.31
N PHE A 5 13.33 10.12 -5.60
CA PHE A 5 12.23 9.56 -6.41
C PHE A 5 12.24 8.02 -6.41
N ILE A 6 13.43 7.41 -6.40
CA ILE A 6 13.59 5.95 -6.35
C ILE A 6 13.01 5.41 -5.02
N THR A 7 13.28 6.09 -3.91
CA THR A 7 12.76 5.69 -2.59
C THR A 7 11.25 5.87 -2.50
N LEU A 8 10.71 6.93 -3.10
CA LEU A 8 9.26 7.15 -3.22
C LEU A 8 8.59 6.02 -4.03
N MET A 9 9.16 5.64 -5.17
CA MET A 9 8.63 4.55 -6.00
C MET A 9 8.72 3.19 -5.27
N LYS A 10 9.81 2.92 -4.56
CA LYS A 10 9.92 1.72 -3.71
C LYS A 10 8.88 1.70 -2.60
N ALA A 11 8.62 2.84 -1.95
CA ALA A 11 7.59 2.99 -0.93
C ALA A 11 6.18 2.77 -1.51
N LEU A 12 5.89 3.29 -2.71
CA LEU A 12 4.64 3.10 -3.42
C LEU A 12 4.39 1.64 -3.79
N ILE A 13 5.38 0.99 -4.42
CA ILE A 13 5.28 -0.42 -4.83
C ILE A 13 5.20 -1.34 -3.60
N GLY A 14 6.02 -1.09 -2.59
CA GLY A 14 5.99 -1.83 -1.33
C GLY A 14 4.66 -1.69 -0.60
N GLY A 15 4.10 -0.47 -0.57
CA GLY A 15 2.76 -0.22 -0.01
C GLY A 15 1.64 -0.88 -0.81
N ALA A 16 1.73 -0.89 -2.13
CA ALA A 16 0.76 -1.57 -2.97
C ALA A 16 0.79 -3.09 -2.75
N GLY A 17 1.98 -3.68 -2.65
CA GLY A 17 2.15 -5.09 -2.31
C GLY A 17 1.59 -5.43 -0.92
N ALA A 18 1.86 -4.60 0.09
CA ALA A 18 1.33 -4.79 1.44
C ALA A 18 -0.21 -4.68 1.50
N GLY A 19 -0.79 -3.71 0.78
CA GLY A 19 -2.24 -3.56 0.65
C GLY A 19 -2.90 -4.76 -0.02
N PHE A 20 -2.30 -5.27 -1.10
CA PHE A 20 -2.77 -6.48 -1.78
C PHE A 20 -2.68 -7.72 -0.86
N ALA A 21 -1.56 -7.90 -0.17
CA ALA A 21 -1.37 -9.01 0.78
C ALA A 21 -2.37 -8.97 1.94
N MET A 22 -2.75 -7.77 2.42
CA MET A 22 -3.79 -7.62 3.44
C MET A 22 -5.14 -8.18 2.97
N THR A 23 -5.51 -8.00 1.70
CA THR A 23 -6.77 -8.60 1.19
C THR A 23 -6.72 -10.12 1.19
N GLY A 24 -5.58 -10.72 0.84
CA GLY A 24 -5.37 -12.16 0.98
C GLY A 24 -5.46 -12.62 2.44
N GLY A 25 -4.84 -11.88 3.36
CA GLY A 25 -4.93 -12.14 4.81
C GLY A 25 -6.35 -12.03 5.37
N LEU A 26 -7.14 -11.07 4.88
CA LEU A 26 -8.56 -10.91 5.23
C LEU A 26 -9.39 -12.13 4.77
N SER A 27 -9.09 -12.69 3.60
CA SER A 27 -9.72 -13.93 3.10
C SER A 27 -9.40 -15.14 3.98
N PHE A 28 -8.17 -15.21 4.52
CA PHE A 28 -7.80 -16.26 5.49
C PHE A 28 -8.55 -16.12 6.82
N LEU A 29 -8.80 -14.89 7.27
CA LEU A 29 -9.49 -14.63 8.53
C LEU A 29 -11.01 -14.83 8.41
N ILE A 30 -11.59 -14.45 7.27
CA ILE A 30 -13.02 -14.56 6.98
C ILE A 30 -13.18 -15.32 5.65
N PRO A 31 -13.25 -16.66 5.69
CA PRO A 31 -13.27 -17.50 4.49
C PRO A 31 -14.48 -17.26 3.57
N THR A 32 -15.56 -16.67 4.08
CA THR A 32 -16.75 -16.29 3.33
C THR A 32 -16.62 -14.95 2.61
N LEU A 33 -15.57 -14.19 2.88
CA LEU A 33 -15.32 -12.90 2.24
C LEU A 33 -14.70 -13.11 0.86
N THR A 34 -15.51 -13.00 -0.18
CA THR A 34 -15.03 -13.09 -1.56
C THR A 34 -14.18 -11.87 -1.91
N ILE A 35 -12.86 -12.04 -1.93
CA ILE A 35 -11.94 -11.03 -2.46
C ILE A 35 -12.06 -11.01 -3.98
N THR A 36 -12.74 -10.00 -4.50
CA THR A 36 -12.81 -9.76 -5.95
C THR A 36 -11.56 -9.01 -6.41
N PRO A 37 -11.12 -9.17 -7.68
CA PRO A 37 -9.97 -8.44 -8.20
C PRO A 37 -10.06 -6.91 -8.01
N PRO A 38 -11.22 -6.25 -8.23
CA PRO A 38 -11.36 -4.82 -7.94
C PRO A 38 -11.10 -4.46 -6.48
N LEU A 39 -11.54 -5.30 -5.53
CA LEU A 39 -11.30 -5.10 -4.10
C LEU A 39 -9.81 -5.22 -3.77
N ALA A 40 -9.12 -6.20 -4.34
CA ALA A 40 -7.68 -6.37 -4.13
C ALA A 40 -6.87 -5.18 -4.70
N PHE A 41 -7.25 -4.66 -5.86
CA PHE A 41 -6.60 -3.51 -6.47
C PHE A 41 -6.88 -2.20 -5.73
N THR A 42 -8.07 -2.01 -5.17
CA THR A 42 -8.37 -0.82 -4.35
C THR A 42 -7.54 -0.81 -3.07
N PHE A 43 -7.41 -1.94 -2.38
CA PHE A 43 -6.52 -2.05 -1.22
C PHE A 43 -5.04 -1.87 -1.57
N ALA A 44 -4.59 -2.37 -2.72
CA ALA A 44 -3.25 -2.10 -3.23
C ALA A 44 -3.05 -0.60 -3.51
N ALA A 45 -4.01 0.08 -4.13
CA ALA A 45 -3.94 1.51 -4.37
C ALA A 45 -3.87 2.30 -3.05
N ILE A 46 -4.73 1.96 -2.08
CA ILE A 46 -4.73 2.59 -0.76
C ILE A 46 -3.41 2.36 -0.03
N GLY A 47 -2.91 1.12 0.00
CA GLY A 47 -1.64 0.77 0.63
C GLY A 47 -0.46 1.53 0.01
N GLY A 48 -0.43 1.64 -1.32
CA GLY A 48 0.59 2.40 -2.02
C GLY A 48 0.56 3.89 -1.66
N VAL A 49 -0.63 4.51 -1.71
CA VAL A 49 -0.81 5.93 -1.41
C VAL A 49 -0.49 6.24 0.06
N LEU A 50 -0.89 5.38 1.00
CA LEU A 50 -0.61 5.57 2.42
C LEU A 50 0.88 5.51 2.73
N ILE A 51 1.61 4.52 2.21
CA ILE A 51 3.05 4.38 2.48
C ILE A 51 3.85 5.47 1.75
N ALA A 52 3.52 5.78 0.49
CA ALA A 52 4.15 6.87 -0.24
C ALA A 52 3.87 8.24 0.43
N GLY A 53 2.64 8.46 0.89
CA GLY A 53 2.24 9.65 1.62
C GLY A 53 2.93 9.77 2.99
N ALA A 54 3.08 8.66 3.72
CA ALA A 54 3.82 8.64 4.98
C ALA A 54 5.31 8.97 4.77
N TYR A 55 5.91 8.46 3.69
CA TYR A 55 7.28 8.82 3.30
C TYR A 55 7.41 10.32 2.99
N LEU A 56 6.51 10.85 2.14
CA LEU A 56 6.49 12.29 1.81
C LEU A 56 6.30 13.16 3.04
N ARG A 57 5.40 12.79 3.96
CA ARG A 57 5.19 13.50 5.22
C ARG A 57 6.47 13.55 6.05
N LYS A 58 7.18 12.43 6.18
CA LYS A 58 8.47 12.40 6.89
C LYS A 58 9.51 13.30 6.23
N VAL A 59 9.55 13.35 4.92
CA VAL A 59 10.55 14.15 4.20
C VAL A 59 10.21 15.65 4.17
N LEU A 60 8.93 16.03 4.15
CA LEU A 60 8.47 17.42 4.09
C LEU A 60 8.35 18.11 5.46
N VAL A 61 8.12 17.35 6.53
CA VAL A 61 7.93 17.88 7.89
C VAL A 61 9.25 17.87 8.71
N THR A 62 10.37 17.46 8.10
CA THR A 62 11.71 17.44 8.69
C THR A 62 12.65 18.38 7.95
#